data_AF-A0A1J5MPH9-F1
#
_entry.id   AF-A0A1J5MPH9-F1
#
_cell.length_a   1.000
_cell.length_b   1.000
_cell.length_c   1.000
_cell.angle_alpha   90.00
_cell.angle_beta   90.00
_cell.angle_gamma   90.00
#
_symmetry.space_group_name_H-M   'P 1'
#
loop_
_entity.id
_entity.type
_entity.pdbx_description
1 polymer ?
#
loop_
_entity_poly.entity_id
_entity_poly.type
_entity_poly.pdbx_seq_one_letter_code
_entity_poly.pdbx_strand_id
1 'polypeptide(L)'
;MLTFLNSLPTERKAWLTLAGVATTFELVALYFQHIMGLAPCVMCIYQRTAMLGLVGAGLVGAIAPHNFGCRLAGYALWGYSAIKGLLLAIEHVGIQTTQSPFFSCDFRPNFAHTLPLDEWLPFFFKADGDCASISWMFIGWSMSQWMVVIFGCFVAALLAVVLNRLRASNQFKI
;
A
#
# COMPACT_ATOMS: atom_id res chain seq x y z
N MET A 1 20.26 -16.75 -13.41
CA MET A 1 18.95 -16.34 -12.87
C MET A 1 19.09 -15.53 -11.57
N LEU A 2 19.88 -15.99 -10.59
CA LEU A 2 20.16 -15.24 -9.33
C LEU A 2 20.88 -13.89 -9.52
N THR A 3 21.72 -13.73 -10.54
CA THR A 3 22.41 -12.46 -10.87
C THR A 3 21.45 -11.35 -11.30
N PHE A 4 20.39 -11.67 -12.04
CA PHE A 4 19.38 -10.70 -12.47
C PHE A 4 18.58 -10.17 -11.27
N LEU A 5 18.14 -11.06 -10.38
CA LEU A 5 17.45 -10.70 -9.13
C LEU A 5 18.31 -9.85 -8.19
N ASN A 6 19.63 -10.04 -8.20
CA ASN A 6 20.58 -9.28 -7.38
C ASN A 6 20.83 -7.86 -7.94
N SER A 7 20.65 -7.65 -9.25
CA SER A 7 20.77 -6.35 -9.91
C SER A 7 19.53 -5.46 -9.80
N LEU A 8 18.34 -6.05 -9.58
CA LEU A 8 17.07 -5.32 -9.46
C LEU A 8 17.11 -4.16 -8.46
N PRO A 9 17.67 -4.29 -7.25
CA PRO A 9 17.65 -3.22 -6.26
C PRO A 9 18.54 -2.01 -6.61
N THR A 10 19.54 -2.22 -7.49
CA THR A 10 20.45 -1.20 -8.01
C THR A 10 19.91 -0.54 -9.28
N GLU A 11 18.98 -1.20 -9.98
CA GLU A 11 18.33 -0.62 -11.15
C GLU A 11 17.18 0.31 -10.74
N ARG A 12 17.21 1.54 -11.26
CA ARG A 12 16.08 2.49 -11.13
C ARG A 12 14.76 1.87 -11.60
N LYS A 13 14.83 0.94 -12.56
CA LYS A 13 13.67 0.26 -13.13
C LYS A 13 12.86 -0.50 -12.08
N ALA A 14 13.47 -1.16 -11.09
CA ALA A 14 12.71 -1.91 -10.08
C ALA A 14 11.90 -0.99 -9.15
N TRP A 15 12.48 0.16 -8.79
CA TRP A 15 11.78 1.18 -8.00
C TRP A 15 10.65 1.84 -8.79
N LEU A 16 10.87 2.09 -10.09
CA LEU A 16 9.84 2.60 -10.99
C LEU A 16 8.72 1.59 -11.25
N THR A 17 9.02 0.29 -11.35
CA THR A 17 7.98 -0.75 -11.48
C THR A 17 7.13 -0.82 -10.22
N LEU A 18 7.73 -0.67 -9.03
CA LEU A 18 6.97 -0.63 -7.78
C LEU A 18 6.03 0.58 -7.74
N ALA A 19 6.54 1.76 -8.08
CA ALA A 19 5.73 2.97 -8.21
C ALA A 19 4.60 2.78 -9.23
N GLY A 20 4.92 2.26 -10.42
CA GLY A 20 3.96 2.06 -11.50
C GLY A 20 2.84 1.08 -11.15
N VAL A 21 3.16 -0.03 -10.48
CA VAL A 21 2.15 -0.98 -10.00
C VAL A 21 1.25 -0.34 -8.94
N ALA A 22 1.82 0.36 -7.96
CA ALA A 22 1.05 1.06 -6.93
C ALA A 22 0.13 2.15 -7.52
N THR A 23 0.63 2.95 -8.47
CA THR A 23 -0.16 3.95 -9.20
C THR A 23 -1.29 3.30 -10.02
N THR A 24 -1.04 2.14 -10.63
CA THR A 24 -2.08 1.42 -11.38
C THR A 24 -3.21 0.98 -10.46
N PHE A 25 -2.91 0.47 -9.26
CA PHE A 25 -3.95 0.13 -8.27
C PHE A 25 -4.76 1.34 -7.81
N GLU A 26 -4.13 2.51 -7.65
CA GLU A 26 -4.84 3.76 -7.33
C GLU A 26 -5.77 4.20 -8.48
N LEU A 27 -5.31 4.11 -9.73
CA LEU A 27 -6.15 4.42 -10.90
C LEU A 27 -7.34 3.48 -11.00
N VAL A 28 -7.14 2.19 -10.72
CA VAL A 28 -8.23 1.21 -10.65
C VAL A 28 -9.21 1.57 -9.52
N ALA A 29 -8.72 1.97 -8.35
CA ALA A 29 -9.57 2.41 -7.25
C ALA A 29 -10.39 3.67 -7.62
N LEU A 30 -9.77 4.63 -8.32
CA LEU A 30 -10.45 5.82 -8.83
C LEU A 30 -11.53 5.46 -9.86
N TYR A 31 -11.26 4.48 -10.73
CA TYR A 31 -12.23 3.96 -11.69
C TYR A 31 -13.46 3.41 -10.98
N PHE A 32 -13.29 2.61 -9.92
CA PHE A 32 -14.41 2.09 -9.13
C PHE A 32 -15.24 3.21 -8.48
N GLN A 33 -14.60 4.26 -7.99
CA GLN A 33 -15.30 5.39 -7.38
C GLN A 33 -16.09 6.22 -8.40
N HIS A 34 -15.50 6.56 -9.55
CA HIS A 34 -16.09 7.50 -10.51
C HIS A 34 -17.05 6.84 -11.49
N ILE A 35 -16.75 5.62 -11.93
CA ILE A 35 -17.51 4.94 -12.98
C ILE A 35 -18.54 3.99 -12.39
N MET A 36 -18.22 3.28 -11.31
CA MET A 36 -19.19 2.41 -10.64
C MET A 36 -19.97 3.12 -9.53
N GLY A 37 -19.57 4.34 -9.13
CA GLY A 37 -20.29 5.15 -8.14
C GLY A 37 -20.23 4.60 -6.72
N LEU A 38 -19.24 3.75 -6.39
CA LEU A 38 -19.07 3.23 -5.04
C LEU A 38 -18.51 4.32 -4.11
N ALA A 39 -19.27 4.69 -3.09
CA ALA A 39 -18.82 5.63 -2.07
C ALA A 39 -17.66 5.01 -1.25
N PRO A 40 -16.52 5.72 -1.10
CA PRO A 40 -15.39 5.19 -0.35
C PRO A 40 -15.64 5.27 1.16
N CYS A 41 -15.15 4.26 1.88
CA CYS A 41 -15.19 4.18 3.34
C CYS A 41 -13.93 4.82 3.97
N VAL A 42 -13.97 5.12 5.27
CA VAL A 42 -12.82 5.70 6.00
C VAL A 42 -11.60 4.79 5.97
N MET A 43 -11.79 3.48 6.19
CA MET A 43 -10.70 2.49 6.11
C MET A 43 -10.12 2.39 4.69
N CYS A 44 -10.96 2.56 3.67
CA CYS A 44 -10.57 2.54 2.26
C CYS A 44 -9.65 3.73 1.94
N ILE A 45 -9.96 4.90 2.49
CA ILE A 45 -9.12 6.10 2.37
C ILE A 45 -7.75 5.89 3.01
N TYR A 46 -7.68 5.28 4.20
CA TYR A 46 -6.39 4.97 4.80
C TYR A 46 -5.58 3.92 4.01
N GLN A 47 -6.23 2.98 3.34
CA GLN A 47 -5.55 2.05 2.44
C GLN A 47 -4.97 2.77 1.21
N ARG A 48 -5.69 3.76 0.66
CA ARG A 48 -5.18 4.61 -0.42
C ARG A 48 -4.00 5.47 0.04
N THR A 49 -4.06 6.09 1.21
CA THR A 49 -2.89 6.84 1.71
C THR A 49 -1.67 5.93 1.91
N ALA A 50 -1.87 4.69 2.34
CA ALA A 50 -0.80 3.70 2.38
C ALA A 50 -0.25 3.37 0.98
N MET A 51 -1.09 3.19 -0.04
CA MET A 51 -0.66 2.98 -1.44
C MET A 51 0.09 4.18 -2.02
N LEU A 52 -0.37 5.40 -1.78
CA LEU A 52 0.36 6.62 -2.13
C LEU A 52 1.73 6.68 -1.42
N GLY A 53 1.82 6.18 -0.19
CA GLY A 53 3.08 5.95 0.50
C GLY A 53 4.03 5.00 -0.24
N LEU A 54 3.53 3.90 -0.82
CA LEU A 54 4.32 3.02 -1.68
C LEU A 54 4.79 3.72 -2.97
N VAL A 55 3.94 4.53 -3.59
CA VAL A 55 4.32 5.35 -4.76
C VAL A 55 5.47 6.30 -4.38
N GLY A 56 5.35 6.98 -3.23
CA GLY A 56 6.40 7.83 -2.68
C GLY A 56 7.70 7.06 -2.42
N ALA A 57 7.62 5.83 -1.88
CA ALA A 57 8.78 4.98 -1.64
C ALA A 57 9.49 4.63 -2.95
N GLY A 58 8.71 4.29 -3.98
CA GLY A 58 9.18 4.02 -5.34
C GLY A 58 9.91 5.22 -5.94
N LEU A 59 9.33 6.42 -5.84
CA LEU A 59 9.94 7.66 -6.35
C LEU A 59 11.23 8.03 -5.59
N VAL A 60 11.20 8.01 -4.25
CA VAL A 60 12.36 8.33 -3.41
C VAL A 60 13.52 7.36 -3.69
N GLY A 61 13.22 6.05 -3.85
CA GLY A 61 14.22 5.05 -4.22
C GLY A 61 14.74 5.19 -5.65
N ALA A 62 13.95 5.73 -6.58
CA ALA A 62 14.34 5.95 -7.97
C ALA A 62 15.25 7.17 -8.19
N ILE A 63 15.14 8.21 -7.36
CA ILE A 63 15.92 9.47 -7.50
C ILE A 63 17.43 9.21 -7.40
N ALA A 64 17.87 8.47 -6.38
CA ALA A 64 19.29 8.22 -6.13
C ALA A 64 19.55 6.76 -5.69
N PRO A 65 19.50 5.78 -6.62
CA PRO A 65 19.67 4.35 -6.30
C PRO A 65 21.09 4.01 -5.80
N HIS A 66 22.07 4.86 -6.12
CA HIS A 66 23.47 4.66 -5.76
C HIS A 66 23.80 5.17 -4.35
N ASN A 67 22.98 6.06 -3.79
CA ASN A 67 23.22 6.61 -2.45
C ASN A 67 22.60 5.68 -1.40
N PHE A 68 23.42 5.21 -0.46
CA PHE A 68 22.99 4.27 0.58
C PHE A 68 21.85 4.84 1.44
N GLY A 69 21.90 6.15 1.74
CA GLY A 69 20.88 6.84 2.53
C GLY A 69 19.49 6.87 1.86
N CYS A 70 19.42 7.27 0.59
CA CYS A 70 18.15 7.31 -0.16
C CYS A 70 17.54 5.92 -0.32
N ARG A 71 18.37 4.89 -0.52
CA ARG A 71 17.92 3.51 -0.64
C ARG A 71 17.38 2.97 0.69
N LEU A 72 18.03 3.28 1.81
CA LEU A 72 17.53 2.91 3.14
C LEU A 72 16.21 3.62 3.45
N ALA A 73 16.10 4.91 3.13
CA ALA A 73 14.86 5.67 3.27
C ALA A 73 13.73 5.07 2.42
N GLY A 74 14.00 4.69 1.17
CA GLY A 74 13.04 4.02 0.30
C GLY A 74 12.54 2.68 0.87
N TYR A 75 13.45 1.85 1.42
CA TYR A 75 13.04 0.60 2.07
C TYR A 75 12.27 0.82 3.36
N ALA A 76 12.66 1.80 4.17
CA ALA A 76 11.97 2.15 5.40
C ALA A 76 10.54 2.63 5.09
N LEU A 77 10.39 3.50 4.09
CA LEU A 77 9.08 4.00 3.67
C LEU A 77 8.22 2.88 3.08
N TRP A 78 8.78 2.06 2.19
CA TRP A 78 8.06 0.91 1.60
C TRP A 78 7.62 -0.07 2.70
N GLY A 79 8.52 -0.45 3.61
CA GLY A 79 8.19 -1.34 4.72
C GLY A 79 7.13 -0.77 5.64
N TYR A 80 7.26 0.51 6.02
CA TYR A 80 6.27 1.19 6.86
C TYR A 80 4.89 1.20 6.20
N SER A 81 4.80 1.66 4.96
CA SER A 81 3.52 1.75 4.24
C SER A 81 2.89 0.39 3.97
N ALA A 82 3.68 -0.62 3.61
CA ALA A 82 3.17 -1.96 3.34
C ALA A 82 2.67 -2.67 4.62
N ILE A 83 3.40 -2.57 5.73
CA ILE A 83 2.99 -3.16 7.02
C ILE A 83 1.75 -2.46 7.56
N LYS A 84 1.73 -1.12 7.53
CA LYS A 84 0.54 -0.35 7.93
C LYS A 84 -0.66 -0.71 7.05
N GLY A 85 -0.50 -0.69 5.72
CA GLY A 85 -1.57 -1.06 4.78
C GLY A 85 -2.12 -2.46 5.03
N LEU A 86 -1.25 -3.45 5.31
CA LEU A 86 -1.65 -4.81 5.65
C LEU A 86 -2.47 -4.88 6.96
N LEU A 87 -2.02 -4.18 8.01
CA LEU A 87 -2.72 -4.15 9.29
C LEU A 87 -4.13 -3.57 9.13
N LEU A 88 -4.24 -2.46 8.40
CA LEU A 88 -5.53 -1.83 8.11
C LEU A 88 -6.45 -2.72 7.26
N ALA A 89 -5.88 -3.47 6.30
CA ALA A 89 -6.65 -4.40 5.49
C ALA A 89 -7.21 -5.57 6.32
N ILE A 90 -6.40 -6.12 7.23
CA ILE A 90 -6.84 -7.18 8.16
C ILE A 90 -7.93 -6.67 9.09
N GLU A 91 -7.77 -5.47 9.66
CA GLU A 91 -8.78 -4.83 10.50
C GLU A 91 -10.10 -4.62 9.75
N HIS A 92 -10.04 -4.15 8.50
CA HIS A 92 -11.22 -3.97 7.66
C HIS A 92 -11.94 -5.29 7.36
N VAL A 93 -11.21 -6.39 7.12
CA VAL A 93 -11.82 -7.72 6.98
C VAL A 93 -12.46 -8.18 8.29
N GLY A 94 -11.83 -7.88 9.44
CA GLY A 94 -12.39 -8.15 10.76
C GLY A 94 -13.72 -7.44 10.98
N ILE A 95 -13.81 -6.15 10.63
CA ILE A 95 -15.05 -5.36 10.71
C ILE A 95 -16.16 -5.96 9.85
N GLN A 96 -15.85 -6.39 8.62
CA GLN A 96 -16.82 -7.01 7.71
C GLN A 96 -17.31 -8.39 8.21
N THR A 97 -16.45 -9.14 8.89
CA THR A 97 -16.75 -10.53 9.29
C THR A 97 -17.46 -10.60 10.65
N THR A 98 -17.07 -9.76 11.60
CA THR A 98 -17.61 -9.80 12.96
C THR A 98 -18.93 -9.03 13.10
N GLN A 99 -19.19 -8.06 12.21
CA GLN A 99 -20.44 -7.27 12.14
C GLN A 99 -20.93 -6.82 13.53
N SER A 100 -20.02 -6.46 14.44
CA SER A 100 -20.38 -6.11 15.82
C SER A 100 -20.84 -4.65 15.90
N PRO A 101 -21.99 -4.35 16.52
CA PRO A 101 -22.51 -2.98 16.66
C PRO A 101 -21.57 -2.03 17.41
N PHE A 102 -20.61 -2.57 18.17
CA PHE A 102 -19.65 -1.83 18.97
C PHE A 102 -18.38 -1.42 18.19
N PHE A 103 -18.14 -2.00 17.02
CA PHE A 103 -17.05 -1.60 16.12
C PHE A 103 -17.56 -0.57 15.12
N SER A 104 -17.84 0.62 15.62
CA SER A 104 -18.23 1.75 14.79
C SER A 104 -17.01 2.24 14.02
N CYS A 105 -17.07 2.19 12.69
CA CYS A 105 -16.10 2.90 11.86
C CYS A 105 -16.22 4.40 12.18
N ASP A 106 -15.09 5.10 12.32
CA ASP A 106 -15.10 6.54 12.54
C ASP A 106 -15.80 7.24 11.37
N PHE A 107 -16.62 8.26 11.63
CA PHE A 107 -17.41 8.94 10.59
C PHE A 107 -16.53 9.85 9.72
N ARG A 108 -15.33 10.21 10.22
CA ARG A 108 -14.34 11.01 9.49
C ARG A 108 -12.95 10.40 9.66
N PRO A 109 -12.11 10.37 8.61
CA PRO A 109 -10.70 10.05 8.78
C PRO A 109 -10.04 11.08 9.71
N ASN A 110 -9.49 10.61 10.82
CA ASN A 110 -8.80 11.42 11.80
C ASN A 110 -7.33 11.51 11.38
N PHE A 111 -7.06 12.33 10.35
CA PHE A 111 -5.69 12.65 9.97
C PHE A 111 -5.06 13.55 11.05
N ALA A 112 -3.79 13.33 11.37
CA ALA A 112 -3.07 14.22 12.28
C ALA A 112 -3.15 15.67 11.74
N HIS A 113 -3.37 16.65 12.62
CA HIS A 113 -3.54 18.07 12.26
C HIS A 113 -2.43 18.64 11.36
N THR A 114 -1.27 17.97 11.28
CA THR A 114 -0.13 18.36 10.45
C THR A 114 -0.26 17.98 8.96
N LEU A 115 -1.20 17.12 8.57
CA LEU A 115 -1.43 16.70 7.18
C LEU A 115 -2.94 16.51 6.89
N PRO A 116 -3.71 17.61 6.72
CA PRO A 116 -5.13 17.57 6.35
C PRO A 116 -5.29 17.20 4.87
N LEU A 117 -5.01 15.93 4.54
CA LEU A 117 -5.17 15.39 3.18
C LEU A 117 -6.63 15.48 2.70
N ASP A 118 -7.58 15.42 3.64
CA ASP A 118 -9.00 15.56 3.41
C ASP A 118 -9.40 16.96 2.91
N GLU A 119 -8.71 18.02 3.36
CA GLU A 119 -8.94 19.38 2.88
C GLU A 119 -8.19 19.69 1.57
N TRP A 120 -7.01 19.09 1.37
CA TRP A 120 -6.18 19.35 0.20
C TRP A 120 -6.70 18.66 -1.07
N LEU A 121 -7.32 17.47 -0.95
CA LEU A 121 -7.86 16.73 -2.09
C LEU A 121 -9.23 16.10 -1.75
N PRO A 122 -10.28 16.91 -1.54
CA PRO A 122 -11.59 16.43 -1.10
C PRO A 122 -12.24 15.48 -2.11
N PHE A 123 -11.96 15.65 -3.40
CA PHE A 123 -12.42 14.74 -4.46
C PHE A 123 -11.92 13.29 -4.28
N PHE A 124 -10.78 13.11 -3.61
CA PHE A 124 -10.12 11.82 -3.45
C PHE A 124 -10.28 11.23 -2.04
N PHE A 125 -10.44 12.08 -1.02
CA PHE A 125 -10.42 11.71 0.40
C PHE A 125 -11.74 11.92 1.15
N LYS A 126 -12.82 12.31 0.47
CA LYS A 126 -14.14 12.42 1.11
C LYS A 126 -14.72 11.02 1.36
N ALA A 127 -14.90 10.68 2.63
CA ALA A 127 -15.56 9.45 3.06
C ALA A 127 -17.06 9.69 3.19
N ASP A 128 -17.86 9.02 2.36
CA ASP A 128 -19.33 9.13 2.40
C ASP A 128 -20.00 7.74 2.59
N GLY A 129 -19.23 6.65 2.74
CA GLY A 129 -19.73 5.27 2.76
C GLY A 129 -19.45 4.48 4.05
N ASP A 130 -20.30 3.49 4.33
CA ASP A 130 -20.22 2.60 5.49
C ASP A 130 -19.19 1.46 5.32
N CYS A 131 -18.24 1.34 6.26
CA CYS A 131 -17.20 0.30 6.25
C CYS A 131 -17.73 -1.14 6.40
N ALA A 132 -18.90 -1.32 7.01
CA ALA A 132 -19.51 -2.64 7.23
C ALA A 132 -20.22 -3.18 5.98
N SER A 133 -20.48 -2.33 4.98
CA SER A 133 -21.20 -2.72 3.78
C SER A 133 -20.25 -3.35 2.74
N ILE A 134 -20.58 -4.56 2.28
CA ILE A 134 -19.84 -5.20 1.18
C ILE A 134 -20.42 -4.69 -0.14
N SER A 135 -19.81 -3.64 -0.67
CA SER A 135 -20.27 -2.98 -1.91
C SER A 135 -19.84 -3.72 -3.19
N TRP A 136 -18.79 -4.55 -3.12
CA TRP A 136 -18.27 -5.29 -4.28
C TRP A 136 -17.68 -6.63 -3.87
N MET A 137 -18.01 -7.66 -4.65
CA MET A 137 -17.49 -9.00 -4.51
C MET A 137 -16.97 -9.49 -5.85
N PHE A 138 -15.81 -10.11 -5.84
CA PHE A 138 -15.22 -10.76 -7.00
C PHE A 138 -14.67 -12.11 -6.61
N ILE A 139 -15.10 -13.14 -7.34
CA ILE A 139 -14.79 -14.55 -7.08
C ILE A 139 -15.23 -15.04 -5.69
N GLY A 140 -16.21 -14.34 -5.09
CA GLY A 140 -16.69 -14.61 -3.73
C GLY A 140 -15.87 -13.93 -2.63
N TRP A 141 -14.87 -13.12 -2.98
CA TRP A 141 -14.06 -12.35 -2.03
C TRP A 141 -14.41 -10.87 -2.08
N SER A 142 -14.38 -10.21 -0.91
CA SER A 142 -14.61 -8.77 -0.82
C SER A 142 -13.39 -7.98 -1.27
N MET A 143 -13.59 -6.71 -1.68
CA MET A 143 -12.49 -5.77 -1.98
C MET A 143 -11.42 -5.75 -0.88
N SER A 144 -11.85 -5.75 0.39
CA SER A 144 -10.96 -5.67 1.55
C SER A 144 -10.07 -6.91 1.68
N GLN A 145 -10.59 -8.10 1.36
CA GLN A 145 -9.80 -9.33 1.32
C GLN A 145 -8.75 -9.30 0.22
N TRP A 146 -9.08 -8.79 -0.97
CA TRP A 146 -8.10 -8.58 -2.04
C TRP A 146 -6.99 -7.62 -1.64
N MET A 147 -7.31 -6.56 -0.88
CA MET A 147 -6.30 -5.63 -0.38
C MET A 147 -5.32 -6.29 0.60
N VAL A 148 -5.77 -7.24 1.43
CA VAL A 148 -4.87 -8.04 2.29
C VAL A 148 -3.85 -8.79 1.43
N VAL A 149 -4.28 -9.42 0.33
CA VAL A 149 -3.38 -10.14 -0.58
C VAL A 149 -2.39 -9.19 -1.23
N ILE A 150 -2.86 -8.05 -1.75
CA ILE A 150 -2.00 -7.08 -2.45
C ILE A 150 -0.92 -6.52 -1.51
N PHE A 151 -1.30 -6.06 -0.31
CA PHE A 151 -0.33 -5.59 0.69
C PHE A 151 0.58 -6.71 1.16
N GLY A 152 0.07 -7.94 1.31
CA GLY A 152 0.87 -9.13 1.60
C GLY A 152 1.94 -9.40 0.53
N CYS A 153 1.58 -9.28 -0.75
CA CYS A 153 2.53 -9.39 -1.86
C CYS A 153 3.62 -8.30 -1.81
N PHE A 154 3.26 -7.06 -1.46
CA PHE A 154 4.24 -5.99 -1.30
C PHE A 154 5.21 -6.24 -0.13
N VAL A 155 4.72 -6.74 1.01
CA VAL A 155 5.58 -7.14 2.14
C VAL A 155 6.48 -8.31 1.74
N ALA A 156 5.94 -9.31 1.06
CA ALA A 156 6.72 -10.47 0.59
C ALA A 156 7.81 -10.04 -0.40
N ALA A 157 7.51 -9.13 -1.32
CA ALA A 157 8.48 -8.57 -2.26
C ALA A 157 9.60 -7.80 -1.54
N LEU A 158 9.27 -7.00 -0.52
CA LEU A 158 10.26 -6.33 0.33
C LEU A 158 11.17 -7.34 1.01
N LEU A 159 10.60 -8.37 1.64
CA LEU A 159 11.36 -9.43 2.32
C LEU A 159 12.28 -10.17 1.35
N ALA A 160 11.78 -10.54 0.16
CA ALA A 160 12.59 -11.19 -0.87
C ALA A 160 13.79 -10.32 -1.27
N VAL A 161 13.61 -9.01 -1.45
CA VAL A 161 14.68 -8.07 -1.80
C VAL A 161 15.70 -7.95 -0.66
N VAL A 162 15.25 -7.83 0.59
CA VAL A 162 16.13 -7.70 1.76
C VAL A 162 16.92 -9.00 1.99
N LEU A 163 16.26 -10.16 1.96
CA LEU A 163 16.90 -11.47 2.15
C LEU A 163 17.94 -11.77 1.07
N ASN A 164 17.64 -11.45 -0.19
CA ASN A 164 18.59 -11.63 -1.29
C ASN A 164 19.84 -10.76 -1.11
N ARG A 165 19.69 -9.53 -0.59
CA ARG A 165 20.83 -8.66 -0.29
C ARG A 165 21.68 -9.18 0.87
N LEU A 166 21.05 -9.71 1.93
CA LEU A 166 21.76 -10.33 3.04
C LEU A 166 22.53 -11.59 2.60
N ARG A 167 21.93 -12.42 1.74
CA ARG A 167 22.60 -13.59 1.15
C ARG A 167 23.79 -13.21 0.28
N ALA A 168 23.66 -12.17 -0.54
CA ALA A 168 24.77 -11.67 -1.38
C ALA A 168 25.95 -11.17 -0.54
N SER A 169 25.69 -10.53 0.61
CA SER A 169 26.73 -10.10 1.54
C SER A 169 27.45 -11.25 2.24
N ASN A 170 26.76 -12.38 2.49
CA ASN A 170 27.36 -13.56 3.13
C ASN A 170 28.22 -14.41 2.19
N GLN A 171 27.99 -14.34 0.88
CA GLN A 171 28.80 -15.05 -0.12
C GLN A 171 30.20 -14.43 -0.32
N PHE A 172 30.43 -13.19 0.14
CA PHE A 172 31.74 -12.51 0.08
C PHE A 172 32.61 -12.74 1.31
N LYS A 173 32.18 -13.60 2.25
CA LYS A 173 32.85 -13.84 3.53
C LYS A 173 33.36 -15.28 3.72
N ILE A 174 33.53 -16.04 2.64
CA ILE A 174 34.16 -17.37 2.62
C ILE A 174 35.32 -17.36 1.63
#